data_AF-A0A943UKB0-F1
#
_entry.id   AF-A0A943UKB0-F1
#
_cell.length_a   1.000
_cell.length_b   1.000
_cell.length_c   1.000
_cell.angle_alpha   90.00
_cell.angle_beta   90.00
_cell.angle_gamma   90.00
#
_symmetry.space_group_name_H-M   'P 1'
#
loop_
_entity.id
_entity.type
_entity.pdbx_description
1 polymer ?
#
loop_
_entity_poly.entity_id
_entity_poly.type
_entity_poly.pdbx_seq_one_letter_code
_entity_poly.pdbx_strand_id
1 'polypeptide(L)'
;MATKSNRLVPARAIHPGEVLREELLERGIKQKDFARTIGVQPTHLNEFIKGKRNLNEGLAIKLEKALGISYTNWMSLHAGYLYDCKAIEEKKNEELKALDFENACSDMFNLKALYKRLDMSLMPCVDRVAQLKGMLSFDLLSAEHLRLQVAGLYKHSEKVQIDEKNMLTWLILNKIEIDKTPGLRTKYNEGDAKKAACDLSELANRGCLSVGAIKELLNRYGIQYIHVEKIDKTPIDAFSTIVNEHPVITVTYRYNDMDKLAFDILHELCHIDRHFGSDQTAFISIDGLYSNDPREREANEFARQMLIPDKVWNEMMSVGCNSLSPYKIAKTIAQAAGSRGISPSIAVARYKHDTKWYNTSSYRSPKIF
;
A
#
# COMPACT_ATOMS: atom_id res chain seq x y z
N MET A 1 -16.36 -20.00 -15.72
CA MET A 1 -16.05 -21.09 -16.68
C MET A 1 -14.72 -20.80 -17.34
N ALA A 2 -13.73 -21.66 -17.06
CA ALA A 2 -12.54 -22.00 -17.84
C ALA A 2 -11.51 -22.48 -16.82
N THR A 3 -11.44 -23.79 -16.60
CA THR A 3 -10.28 -24.43 -15.98
C THR A 3 -9.06 -24.05 -16.83
N LYS A 4 -8.28 -23.05 -16.38
CA LYS A 4 -6.92 -22.84 -16.89
C LYS A 4 -6.22 -24.19 -16.75
N SER A 5 -6.06 -24.91 -17.86
CA SER A 5 -5.36 -26.19 -17.85
C SER A 5 -3.99 -25.91 -17.26
N ASN A 6 -3.67 -26.58 -16.15
CA ASN A 6 -2.48 -26.36 -15.34
C ASN A 6 -1.21 -26.87 -16.04
N ARG A 7 -1.10 -26.64 -17.35
CA ARG A 7 0.02 -27.08 -18.19
C ARG A 7 1.10 -26.03 -18.08
N LEU A 8 2.20 -26.41 -17.45
CA LEU A 8 3.40 -25.58 -17.34
C LEU A 8 3.90 -25.22 -18.74
N VAL A 9 4.12 -23.93 -18.99
CA VAL A 9 4.72 -23.45 -20.24
C VAL A 9 6.19 -23.86 -20.25
N PRO A 10 6.67 -24.62 -21.25
CA PRO A 10 8.06 -25.05 -21.29
C PRO A 10 8.98 -23.85 -21.55
N ALA A 11 10.24 -23.94 -21.11
CA ALA A 11 11.24 -22.91 -21.38
C ALA A 11 11.60 -22.80 -22.87
N ARG A 12 11.42 -23.90 -23.63
CA ARG A 12 11.68 -23.98 -25.07
C ARG A 12 10.74 -25.00 -25.71
N ALA A 13 10.19 -24.65 -26.87
CA ALA A 13 9.45 -25.58 -27.72
C ALA A 13 10.43 -26.48 -28.49
N ILE A 14 10.19 -27.79 -28.51
CA ILE A 14 11.02 -28.78 -29.22
C ILE A 14 10.47 -28.96 -30.63
N HIS A 15 11.24 -28.56 -31.64
CA HIS A 15 10.80 -28.69 -33.02
C HIS A 15 10.83 -30.16 -33.49
N PRO A 16 9.85 -30.66 -34.27
CA PRO A 16 9.87 -32.03 -34.79
C PRO A 16 11.12 -32.36 -35.63
N GLY A 17 11.70 -31.36 -36.27
CA GLY A 17 12.98 -31.49 -36.98
C GLY A 17 14.18 -31.77 -36.08
N GLU A 18 14.15 -31.35 -34.81
CA GLU A 18 15.17 -31.73 -33.83
C GLU A 18 15.02 -33.20 -33.44
N VAL A 19 13.78 -33.65 -33.21
CA VAL A 19 13.48 -35.07 -32.96
C VAL A 19 13.95 -35.93 -34.15
N LEU A 20 13.68 -35.48 -35.38
CA LEU A 20 14.17 -36.14 -36.58
C LEU A 20 15.70 -36.19 -36.63
N ARG A 21 16.39 -35.14 -36.21
CA ARG A 21 17.86 -35.13 -36.18
C ARG A 21 18.39 -36.21 -35.24
N GLU A 22 17.86 -36.28 -34.03
CA GLU A 22 18.27 -37.29 -33.03
C GLU A 22 17.98 -38.71 -33.55
N GLU A 23 16.79 -38.92 -34.16
CA GLU A 23 16.42 -40.22 -34.73
C GLU A 23 17.38 -40.65 -35.86
N LEU A 24 17.77 -39.72 -36.74
CA LEU A 24 18.74 -40.01 -37.80
C LEU A 24 20.14 -40.29 -37.27
N LEU A 25 20.55 -39.59 -36.21
CA LEU A 25 21.84 -39.82 -35.55
C LEU A 25 21.89 -41.21 -34.91
N GLU A 26 20.86 -41.59 -34.17
CA GLU A 26 20.75 -42.90 -33.51
C GLU A 26 20.77 -44.05 -34.53
N ARG A 27 20.13 -43.86 -35.69
CA ARG A 27 20.14 -44.83 -36.79
C ARG A 27 21.40 -44.79 -37.65
N GLY A 28 22.33 -43.88 -37.39
CA GLY A 28 23.56 -43.69 -38.18
C GLY A 28 23.30 -43.18 -39.61
N ILE A 29 22.15 -42.57 -39.88
CA ILE A 29 21.75 -42.11 -41.22
C ILE A 29 22.19 -40.66 -41.44
N LYS A 30 22.94 -40.41 -42.51
CA LYS A 30 23.31 -39.04 -42.90
C LYS A 30 22.11 -38.29 -43.48
N GLN A 31 21.89 -37.05 -43.03
CA GLN A 31 20.77 -36.19 -43.47
C GLN A 31 20.67 -36.02 -44.99
N LYS A 32 21.80 -35.85 -45.68
CA LYS A 32 21.84 -35.71 -47.15
C LYS A 32 21.34 -36.97 -47.86
N ASP A 33 21.65 -38.13 -47.31
CA ASP A 33 21.27 -39.42 -47.86
C ASP A 33 19.79 -39.67 -47.58
N PHE A 34 19.35 -39.40 -46.35
CA PHE A 34 17.94 -39.47 -45.97
C PHE A 34 17.04 -38.59 -46.84
N ALA A 35 17.45 -37.34 -47.11
CA ALA A 35 16.72 -36.42 -47.98
C ALA A 35 16.47 -37.01 -49.38
N ARG A 36 17.49 -37.66 -49.95
CA ARG A 36 17.38 -38.35 -51.25
C ARG A 36 16.41 -39.54 -51.17
N THR A 37 16.50 -40.34 -50.10
CA THR A 37 15.63 -41.51 -49.88
C THR A 37 14.15 -41.13 -49.81
N ILE A 38 13.81 -40.02 -49.16
CA ILE A 38 12.41 -39.57 -49.02
C ILE A 38 11.94 -38.66 -50.18
N GLY A 39 12.79 -38.42 -51.18
CA GLY A 39 12.46 -37.56 -52.32
C GLY A 39 12.16 -36.12 -51.91
N VAL A 40 12.99 -35.53 -51.03
CA VAL A 40 12.91 -34.13 -50.60
C VAL A 40 14.27 -33.47 -50.85
N GLN A 41 14.27 -32.20 -51.25
CA GLN A 41 15.53 -31.47 -51.44
C GLN A 41 16.34 -31.43 -50.13
N PRO A 42 17.66 -31.70 -50.14
CA PRO A 42 18.49 -31.65 -48.94
C PRO A 42 18.43 -30.31 -48.19
N THR A 43 18.26 -29.20 -48.93
CA THR A 43 18.05 -27.86 -48.38
C THR A 43 16.76 -27.78 -47.56
N HIS A 44 15.65 -28.29 -48.11
CA HIS A 44 14.36 -28.30 -47.45
C HIS A 44 14.39 -29.15 -46.15
N LEU A 45 14.97 -30.35 -46.21
CA LEU A 45 15.11 -31.19 -45.02
C LEU A 45 16.00 -30.52 -43.96
N ASN A 46 17.10 -29.89 -44.37
CA ASN A 46 18.00 -29.17 -43.47
C ASN A 46 17.32 -27.97 -42.79
N GLU A 47 16.49 -27.21 -43.50
CA GLU A 47 15.71 -26.12 -42.91
C GLU A 47 14.68 -26.62 -41.90
N PHE A 48 14.01 -27.74 -42.20
CA PHE A 48 13.11 -28.41 -41.25
C PHE A 48 13.85 -28.89 -39.99
N ILE A 49 14.98 -29.57 -40.16
CA ILE A 49 15.83 -30.04 -39.04
C ILE A 49 16.32 -28.87 -38.17
N LYS A 50 16.63 -27.72 -38.78
CA LYS A 50 17.04 -26.50 -38.08
C LYS A 50 15.87 -25.73 -37.43
N GLY A 51 14.63 -26.21 -37.55
CA GLY A 51 13.45 -25.53 -36.98
C GLY A 51 13.00 -24.29 -37.74
N LYS A 52 13.50 -24.07 -38.97
CA LYS A 52 13.10 -22.92 -39.80
C LYS A 52 11.80 -23.16 -40.56
N ARG A 53 11.33 -24.41 -40.62
CA ARG A 53 10.10 -24.80 -41.32
C ARG A 53 9.29 -25.75 -40.47
N ASN A 54 7.99 -25.52 -40.46
CA ASN A 54 7.01 -26.40 -39.85
C ASN A 54 6.86 -27.72 -40.62
N LEU A 55 6.39 -28.75 -39.92
CA LEU A 55 6.05 -30.03 -40.53
C LEU A 55 4.76 -29.86 -41.34
N ASN A 56 4.76 -30.32 -42.60
CA ASN A 56 3.55 -30.44 -43.39
C ASN A 56 3.15 -31.91 -43.55
N GLU A 57 1.90 -32.15 -43.94
CA GLU A 57 1.35 -33.50 -44.05
C GLU A 57 2.12 -34.38 -45.03
N GLY A 58 2.52 -33.80 -46.18
CA GLY A 58 3.29 -34.52 -47.19
C GLY A 58 4.66 -34.98 -46.71
N LEU A 59 5.33 -34.19 -45.88
CA LEU A 59 6.60 -34.56 -45.25
C LEU A 59 6.37 -35.61 -44.16
N ALA A 60 5.31 -35.50 -43.35
CA ALA A 60 4.97 -36.47 -42.32
C ALA A 60 4.74 -37.88 -42.89
N ILE A 61 3.99 -38.00 -44.01
CA ILE A 61 3.77 -39.30 -44.70
C ILE A 61 5.10 -39.87 -45.22
N LYS A 62 5.99 -39.02 -45.72
CA LYS A 62 7.32 -39.42 -46.19
C LYS A 62 8.21 -39.91 -45.03
N LEU A 63 8.15 -39.24 -43.88
CA LEU A 63 8.89 -39.65 -42.68
C LEU A 63 8.38 -40.98 -42.13
N GLU A 64 7.06 -41.19 -42.12
CA GLU A 64 6.45 -42.46 -41.70
C GLU A 64 6.93 -43.64 -42.55
N LYS A 65 6.88 -43.50 -43.88
CA LYS A 65 7.34 -44.54 -44.81
C LYS A 65 8.82 -44.88 -44.63
N ALA A 66 9.65 -43.90 -44.25
CA ALA A 66 11.10 -44.09 -44.14
C ALA A 66 11.59 -44.53 -42.76
N LEU A 67 10.90 -44.13 -41.68
CA LEU A 67 11.33 -44.36 -40.29
C LEU A 67 10.44 -45.33 -39.52
N GLY A 68 9.23 -45.62 -40.01
CA GLY A 68 8.24 -46.45 -39.32
C GLY A 68 7.54 -45.76 -38.14
N ILE A 69 7.77 -44.46 -37.95
CA ILE A 69 7.08 -43.64 -36.93
C ILE A 69 5.81 -43.08 -37.55
N SER A 70 4.65 -43.35 -36.94
CA SER A 70 3.37 -43.04 -37.57
C SER A 70 3.19 -41.56 -37.93
N TYR A 71 2.44 -41.29 -38.99
CA TYR A 71 2.03 -39.93 -39.37
C TYR A 71 1.38 -39.20 -38.19
N THR A 72 0.53 -39.90 -37.44
CA THR A 72 -0.17 -39.35 -36.28
C THR A 72 0.80 -38.90 -35.18
N ASN A 73 1.89 -39.62 -34.94
CA ASN A 73 2.90 -39.24 -33.97
C ASN A 73 3.64 -37.96 -34.40
N TRP A 74 4.05 -37.89 -35.66
CA TRP A 74 4.70 -36.69 -36.21
C TRP A 74 3.81 -35.45 -36.16
N MET A 75 2.54 -35.59 -36.55
CA MET A 75 1.58 -34.49 -36.49
C MET A 75 1.26 -34.08 -35.06
N SER A 76 1.20 -35.03 -34.12
CA SER A 76 1.01 -34.73 -32.69
C SER A 76 2.20 -33.98 -32.10
N LEU A 77 3.43 -34.38 -32.45
CA LEU A 77 4.65 -33.66 -32.08
C LEU A 77 4.64 -32.24 -32.65
N HIS A 78 4.23 -32.07 -33.90
CA HIS A 78 4.14 -30.76 -34.53
C HIS A 78 3.06 -29.87 -33.88
N ALA A 79 1.88 -30.42 -33.60
CA ALA A 79 0.83 -29.70 -32.89
C ALA A 79 1.27 -29.27 -31.49
N GLY A 80 1.97 -30.14 -30.75
CA GLY A 80 2.58 -29.82 -29.46
C GLY A 80 3.59 -28.68 -29.57
N TYR A 81 4.50 -28.74 -30.53
CA TYR A 81 5.45 -27.67 -30.81
C TYR A 81 4.77 -26.32 -31.08
N LEU A 82 3.75 -26.29 -31.95
CA LEU A 82 3.02 -25.06 -32.28
C LEU A 82 2.31 -24.48 -31.06
N TYR A 83 1.72 -25.33 -30.24
CA TYR A 83 1.09 -24.92 -28.98
C TYR A 83 2.13 -24.31 -28.02
N ASP A 84 3.26 -25.00 -27.81
CA ASP A 84 4.32 -24.53 -26.92
C ASP A 84 4.91 -23.20 -27.41
N CYS A 85 5.11 -23.03 -28.73
CA CYS A 85 5.54 -21.75 -29.30
C CYS A 85 4.59 -20.61 -28.96
N LYS A 86 3.28 -20.81 -29.15
CA LYS A 86 2.26 -19.80 -28.81
C LYS A 86 2.24 -19.51 -27.32
N ALA A 87 2.27 -20.55 -26.48
CA ALA A 87 2.26 -20.38 -25.03
C ALA A 87 3.50 -19.63 -24.52
N ILE A 88 4.67 -19.90 -25.10
CA ILE A 88 5.92 -19.16 -24.80
C ILE A 88 5.80 -17.69 -25.23
N GLU A 89 5.27 -17.43 -26.43
CA GLU A 89 5.09 -16.07 -26.95
C GLU A 89 4.07 -15.28 -26.12
N GLU A 90 2.94 -15.88 -25.77
CA GLU A 90 1.94 -15.30 -24.87
C GLU A 90 2.53 -14.96 -23.51
N LYS A 91 3.24 -15.91 -22.88
CA LYS A 91 3.94 -15.67 -21.60
C LYS A 91 4.93 -14.50 -21.70
N LYS A 92 5.74 -14.45 -22.77
CA LYS A 92 6.69 -13.36 -22.99
C LYS A 92 5.99 -12.00 -23.15
N ASN A 93 4.86 -11.98 -23.86
CA ASN A 93 4.05 -10.78 -24.04
C ASN A 93 3.41 -10.32 -22.72
N GLU A 94 2.98 -11.25 -21.87
CA GLU A 94 2.48 -10.96 -20.51
C GLU A 94 3.59 -10.39 -19.62
N GLU A 95 4.79 -10.99 -19.65
CA GLU A 95 5.97 -10.50 -18.92
C GLU A 95 6.35 -9.07 -19.35
N LEU A 96 6.34 -8.79 -20.66
CA LEU A 96 6.64 -7.44 -21.17
C LEU A 96 5.60 -6.42 -20.71
N LYS A 97 4.30 -6.75 -20.82
CA LYS A 97 3.22 -5.87 -20.34
C LYS A 97 3.29 -5.60 -18.85
N ALA A 98 3.65 -6.61 -18.05
CA ALA A 98 3.83 -6.46 -16.61
C ALA A 98 5.01 -5.54 -16.29
N LEU A 99 6.13 -5.70 -17.01
CA LEU A 99 7.31 -4.86 -16.84
C LEU A 99 7.02 -3.41 -17.22
N ASP A 100 6.34 -3.17 -18.35
CA ASP A 100 5.95 -1.83 -18.78
C ASP A 100 5.06 -1.14 -17.74
N PHE A 101 4.13 -1.89 -17.13
CA PHE A 101 3.28 -1.40 -16.05
C PHE A 101 4.08 -1.05 -14.79
N GLU A 102 5.00 -1.91 -14.34
CA GLU A 102 5.85 -1.62 -13.18
C GLU A 102 6.75 -0.40 -13.43
N ASN A 103 7.30 -0.27 -14.64
CA ASN A 103 8.10 0.90 -15.01
C ASN A 103 7.27 2.19 -14.90
N ALA A 104 6.07 2.21 -15.48
CA ALA A 104 5.17 3.36 -15.39
C ALA A 104 4.77 3.67 -13.93
N CYS A 105 4.53 2.65 -13.11
CA CYS A 105 4.21 2.85 -11.69
C CYS A 105 5.43 3.32 -10.88
N SER A 106 6.64 2.88 -11.21
CA SER A 106 7.89 3.27 -10.54
C SER A 106 8.22 4.75 -10.71
N ASP A 107 7.73 5.37 -11.79
CA ASP A 107 7.84 6.81 -11.99
C ASP A 107 6.99 7.60 -10.99
N MET A 108 5.91 7.01 -10.48
CA MET A 108 4.94 7.66 -9.58
C MET A 108 5.06 7.25 -8.12
N PHE A 109 5.42 5.99 -7.86
CA PHE A 109 5.35 5.36 -6.54
C PHE A 109 6.68 4.69 -6.19
N ASN A 110 6.94 4.52 -4.90
CA ASN A 110 8.04 3.70 -4.41
C ASN A 110 7.62 2.23 -4.37
N LEU A 111 7.70 1.55 -5.51
CA LEU A 111 7.32 0.14 -5.63
C LEU A 111 8.11 -0.79 -4.71
N LYS A 112 9.37 -0.46 -4.41
CA LYS A 112 10.17 -1.26 -3.47
C LYS A 112 9.56 -1.24 -2.06
N ALA A 113 9.16 -0.06 -1.58
CA ALA A 113 8.48 0.06 -0.29
C ALA A 113 7.10 -0.61 -0.30
N LEU A 114 6.33 -0.40 -1.39
CA LEU A 114 5.02 -1.03 -1.58
C LEU A 114 5.10 -2.56 -1.52
N TYR A 115 5.97 -3.17 -2.33
CA TYR A 115 6.12 -4.62 -2.39
C TYR A 115 6.68 -5.19 -1.10
N LYS A 116 7.58 -4.50 -0.41
CA LYS A 116 8.07 -4.94 0.89
C LYS A 116 6.93 -5.01 1.91
N ARG A 117 6.02 -4.03 1.86
CA ARG A 117 4.90 -3.93 2.81
C ARG A 117 3.79 -4.93 2.53
N LEU A 118 3.57 -5.26 1.26
CA LEU A 118 2.59 -6.26 0.83
C LEU A 118 3.14 -7.69 0.79
N ASP A 119 4.39 -7.90 1.19
CA ASP A 119 5.11 -9.19 1.13
C ASP A 119 5.20 -9.79 -0.29
N MET A 120 5.42 -8.93 -1.28
CA MET A 120 5.46 -9.28 -2.71
C MET A 120 6.86 -9.19 -3.32
N SER A 121 7.88 -8.82 -2.54
CA SER A 121 9.23 -8.50 -3.07
C SER A 121 9.89 -9.66 -3.83
N LEU A 122 9.57 -10.91 -3.49
CA LEU A 122 10.17 -12.11 -4.11
C LEU A 122 9.32 -12.71 -5.23
N MET A 123 8.13 -12.17 -5.50
CA MET A 123 7.23 -12.70 -6.52
C MET A 123 7.68 -12.30 -7.93
N PRO A 124 7.39 -13.10 -8.96
CA PRO A 124 7.56 -12.69 -10.36
C PRO A 124 6.79 -11.40 -10.68
N CYS A 125 7.32 -10.58 -11.59
CA CYS A 125 6.71 -9.31 -12.02
C CYS A 125 5.24 -9.48 -12.44
N VAL A 126 4.94 -10.50 -13.24
CA VAL A 126 3.58 -10.80 -13.70
C VAL A 126 2.63 -11.02 -12.52
N ASP A 127 3.05 -11.79 -11.52
CA ASP A 127 2.24 -12.09 -10.34
C ASP A 127 2.08 -10.85 -9.45
N ARG A 128 3.13 -10.04 -9.30
CA ARG A 128 3.05 -8.77 -8.57
C ARG A 128 2.03 -7.83 -9.20
N VAL A 129 2.08 -7.66 -10.51
CA VAL A 129 1.15 -6.80 -11.25
C VAL A 129 -0.27 -7.34 -11.18
N ALA A 130 -0.46 -8.65 -11.36
CA ALA A 130 -1.77 -9.28 -11.25
C ALA A 130 -2.38 -9.10 -9.85
N GLN A 131 -1.59 -9.31 -8.80
CA GLN A 131 -2.03 -9.14 -7.42
C GLN A 131 -2.33 -7.67 -7.08
N LEU A 132 -1.49 -6.71 -7.50
CA LEU A 132 -1.77 -5.29 -7.32
C LEU A 132 -3.09 -4.88 -7.99
N LYS A 133 -3.30 -5.30 -9.25
CA LYS A 133 -4.54 -5.02 -9.99
C LYS A 133 -5.76 -5.70 -9.36
N GLY A 134 -5.58 -6.83 -8.68
CA GLY A 134 -6.64 -7.51 -7.95
C GLY A 134 -6.98 -6.88 -6.59
N MET A 135 -6.02 -6.21 -5.95
CA MET A 135 -6.22 -5.55 -4.66
C MET A 135 -6.88 -4.16 -4.78
N LEU A 136 -6.69 -3.49 -5.92
CA LEU A 136 -7.18 -2.13 -6.13
C LEU A 136 -8.40 -2.13 -7.05
N SER A 137 -9.43 -1.40 -6.64
CA SER A 137 -10.65 -1.21 -7.43
C SER A 137 -10.50 -0.21 -8.59
N PHE A 138 -9.36 0.48 -8.66
CA PHE A 138 -9.05 1.49 -9.66
C PHE A 138 -7.67 1.25 -10.29
N ASP A 139 -7.45 1.82 -11.47
CA ASP A 139 -6.14 1.74 -12.13
C ASP A 139 -5.15 2.73 -11.48
N LEU A 140 -4.04 2.21 -10.97
CA LEU A 140 -2.95 2.98 -10.35
C LEU A 140 -2.45 4.11 -11.24
N LEU A 141 -2.41 3.89 -12.55
CA LEU A 141 -1.93 4.88 -13.52
C LEU A 141 -2.94 6.02 -13.74
N SER A 142 -4.19 5.83 -13.33
CA SER A 142 -5.26 6.83 -13.38
C SER A 142 -5.50 7.53 -12.03
N ALA A 143 -4.65 7.28 -11.03
CA ALA A 143 -4.82 7.79 -9.66
C ALA A 143 -4.50 9.29 -9.49
N GLU A 144 -4.96 10.12 -10.41
CA GLU A 144 -4.80 11.58 -10.40
C GLU A 144 -5.44 12.21 -9.15
N HIS A 145 -6.56 11.65 -8.66
CA HIS A 145 -7.18 12.09 -7.41
C HIS A 145 -6.23 11.96 -6.20
N LEU A 146 -5.42 10.88 -6.13
CA LEU A 146 -4.42 10.73 -5.06
C LEU A 146 -3.34 11.82 -5.19
N ARG A 147 -2.91 12.14 -6.42
CA ARG A 147 -1.98 13.27 -6.63
C ARG A 147 -2.58 14.59 -6.18
N LEU A 148 -3.86 14.85 -6.44
CA LEU A 148 -4.52 16.10 -6.02
C LEU A 148 -4.56 16.24 -4.49
N GLN A 149 -4.79 15.14 -3.76
CA GLN A 149 -4.74 15.14 -2.29
C GLN A 149 -3.34 15.50 -1.76
N VAL A 150 -2.28 15.13 -2.49
CA VAL A 150 -0.89 15.37 -2.08
C VAL A 150 -0.33 16.67 -2.65
N ALA A 151 -0.81 17.15 -3.81
CA ALA A 151 -0.35 18.36 -4.49
C ALA A 151 -0.54 19.64 -3.65
N GLY A 152 -1.61 19.70 -2.85
CA GLY A 152 -1.84 20.79 -1.90
C GLY A 152 -0.82 20.84 -0.76
N LEU A 153 -0.18 19.71 -0.44
CA LEU A 153 0.76 19.57 0.68
C LEU A 153 2.15 20.14 0.34
N TYR A 154 2.57 20.08 -0.93
CA TYR A 154 3.91 20.49 -1.37
C TYR A 154 4.12 21.99 -1.43
N LYS A 155 3.06 22.78 -1.68
CA LYS A 155 3.18 24.24 -1.79
C LYS A 155 3.55 24.92 -0.48
N HIS A 156 3.56 24.19 0.64
CA HIS A 156 3.63 24.77 1.99
C HIS A 156 4.86 24.39 2.83
N SER A 157 5.81 23.58 2.32
CA SER A 157 6.99 23.17 3.13
C SER A 157 8.35 23.43 2.48
N GLU A 158 9.14 24.28 3.10
CA GLU A 158 10.59 24.43 2.85
C GLU A 158 11.45 23.61 3.85
N LYS A 159 10.86 23.12 4.96
CA LYS A 159 11.62 22.58 6.11
C LYS A 159 11.63 21.06 6.23
N VAL A 160 10.66 20.36 5.65
CA VAL A 160 10.57 18.89 5.74
C VAL A 160 10.85 18.30 4.36
N GLN A 161 11.85 17.42 4.25
CA GLN A 161 12.08 16.63 3.04
C GLN A 161 10.96 15.60 2.90
N ILE A 162 9.85 16.00 2.27
CA ILE A 162 8.75 15.09 1.90
C ILE A 162 9.13 14.39 0.60
N ASP A 163 9.09 13.06 0.61
CA ASP A 163 9.25 12.27 -0.61
C ASP A 163 7.88 11.97 -1.22
N GLU A 164 7.63 12.54 -2.40
CA GLU A 164 6.31 12.44 -3.04
C GLU A 164 5.91 11.02 -3.41
N LYS A 165 6.88 10.24 -3.89
CA LYS A 165 6.63 8.85 -4.23
C LYS A 165 6.25 8.08 -2.98
N ASN A 166 6.90 8.32 -1.86
CA ASN A 166 6.57 7.64 -0.60
C ASN A 166 5.21 8.06 -0.04
N MET A 167 4.85 9.34 -0.12
CA MET A 167 3.52 9.83 0.29
C MET A 167 2.41 9.16 -0.51
N LEU A 168 2.52 9.15 -1.84
CA LEU A 168 1.56 8.47 -2.71
C LEU A 168 1.51 6.97 -2.46
N THR A 169 2.68 6.34 -2.21
CA THR A 169 2.76 4.92 -1.86
C THR A 169 2.04 4.62 -0.55
N TRP A 170 2.19 5.50 0.45
CA TRP A 170 1.50 5.34 1.74
C TRP A 170 -0.02 5.48 1.58
N LEU A 171 -0.50 6.41 0.75
CA LEU A 171 -1.93 6.53 0.44
C LEU A 171 -2.51 5.27 -0.23
N ILE A 172 -1.75 4.63 -1.13
CA ILE A 172 -2.14 3.35 -1.72
C ILE A 172 -2.25 2.26 -0.66
N LEU A 173 -1.23 2.13 0.20
CA LEU A 173 -1.26 1.18 1.30
C LEU A 173 -2.45 1.42 2.23
N ASN A 174 -2.71 2.69 2.55
CA ASN A 174 -3.87 3.07 3.34
C ASN A 174 -5.18 2.64 2.67
N LYS A 175 -5.34 2.91 1.37
CA LYS A 175 -6.54 2.52 0.63
C LYS A 175 -6.72 1.00 0.60
N ILE A 176 -5.65 0.24 0.39
CA ILE A 176 -5.67 -1.23 0.43
C ILE A 176 -6.11 -1.72 1.81
N GLU A 177 -5.59 -1.14 2.90
CA GLU A 177 -5.98 -1.54 4.26
C GLU A 177 -7.43 -1.16 4.61
N ILE A 178 -7.92 -0.01 4.10
CA ILE A 178 -9.34 0.35 4.19
C ILE A 178 -10.21 -0.70 3.50
N ASP A 179 -9.89 -1.03 2.24
CA ASP A 179 -10.71 -1.94 1.44
C ASP A 179 -10.69 -3.38 1.97
N LYS A 180 -9.60 -3.80 2.65
CA LYS A 180 -9.53 -5.09 3.37
C LYS A 180 -10.32 -5.10 4.66
N THR A 181 -10.47 -3.95 5.33
CA THR A 181 -11.11 -3.89 6.64
C THR A 181 -12.63 -3.97 6.48
N PRO A 182 -13.32 -4.92 7.16
CA PRO A 182 -14.77 -5.02 7.08
C PRO A 182 -15.45 -3.69 7.45
N GLY A 183 -16.44 -3.30 6.66
CA GLY A 183 -17.24 -2.11 6.91
C GLY A 183 -17.96 -2.15 8.26
N LEU A 184 -18.28 -0.97 8.79
CA LEU A 184 -19.02 -0.84 10.04
C LEU A 184 -20.51 -1.09 9.82
N ARG A 185 -21.16 -1.68 10.83
CA ARG A 185 -22.63 -1.82 10.85
C ARG A 185 -23.32 -0.56 11.38
N THR A 186 -22.65 0.17 12.25
CA THR A 186 -23.16 1.37 12.90
C THR A 186 -23.05 2.54 11.93
N LYS A 187 -24.18 3.15 11.57
CA LYS A 187 -24.21 4.36 10.72
C LYS A 187 -23.58 5.55 11.43
N TYR A 188 -22.84 6.36 10.69
CA TYR A 188 -22.36 7.66 11.13
C TYR A 188 -23.46 8.71 10.97
N ASN A 189 -23.67 9.56 11.96
CA ASN A 189 -24.58 10.71 11.88
C ASN A 189 -23.83 12.02 12.15
N GLU A 190 -24.39 13.12 11.67
CA GLU A 190 -23.84 14.45 11.92
C GLU A 190 -23.71 14.72 13.44
N GLY A 191 -22.55 15.23 13.84
CA GLY A 191 -22.19 15.49 15.24
C GLY A 191 -21.69 14.28 16.04
N ASP A 192 -21.70 13.06 15.47
CA ASP A 192 -21.13 11.88 16.14
C ASP A 192 -19.60 12.00 16.31
N ALA A 193 -18.90 12.69 15.38
CA ALA A 193 -17.48 12.98 15.53
C ALA A 193 -17.18 13.85 16.77
N LYS A 194 -17.99 14.88 17.02
CA LYS A 194 -17.87 15.71 18.23
C LYS A 194 -18.15 14.93 19.51
N LYS A 195 -19.15 14.05 19.52
CA LYS A 195 -19.43 13.18 20.69
C LYS A 195 -18.27 12.22 20.94
N ALA A 196 -17.75 11.60 19.88
CA ALA A 196 -16.57 10.76 19.95
C ALA A 196 -15.36 11.51 20.52
N ALA A 197 -15.16 12.78 20.13
CA ALA A 197 -14.09 13.62 20.64
C ALA A 197 -14.21 13.86 22.16
N CYS A 198 -15.43 14.10 22.66
CA CYS A 198 -15.68 14.27 24.10
C CYS A 198 -15.36 12.98 24.88
N ASP A 199 -15.86 11.83 24.43
CA ASP A 199 -15.60 10.55 25.11
C ASP A 199 -14.10 10.19 25.07
N LEU A 200 -13.44 10.46 23.94
CA LEU A 200 -12.03 10.16 23.74
C LEU A 200 -11.15 11.02 24.66
N SER A 201 -11.44 12.32 24.77
CA SER A 201 -10.67 13.22 25.64
C SER A 201 -10.86 12.88 27.12
N GLU A 202 -12.04 12.43 27.50
CA GLU A 202 -12.30 11.92 28.86
C GLU A 202 -11.48 10.65 29.15
N LEU A 203 -11.46 9.66 28.24
CA LEU A 203 -10.64 8.46 28.40
C LEU A 203 -9.15 8.77 28.46
N ALA A 204 -8.67 9.71 27.64
CA ALA A 204 -7.28 10.16 27.63
C ALA A 204 -6.90 10.79 28.99
N ASN A 205 -7.74 11.69 29.51
CA ASN A 205 -7.48 12.36 30.79
C ASN A 205 -7.58 11.42 32.01
N ARG A 206 -8.41 10.38 31.93
CA ARG A 206 -8.47 9.31 32.94
C ARG A 206 -7.27 8.35 32.88
N GLY A 207 -6.44 8.42 31.84
CA GLY A 207 -5.31 7.50 31.63
C GLY A 207 -5.74 6.08 31.27
N CYS A 208 -6.96 5.90 30.75
CA CYS A 208 -7.52 4.59 30.39
C CYS A 208 -7.42 4.31 28.87
N LEU A 209 -6.64 5.11 28.14
CA LEU A 209 -6.57 5.02 26.69
C LEU A 209 -5.72 3.82 26.25
N SER A 210 -6.27 3.03 25.33
CA SER A 210 -5.57 1.95 24.63
C SER A 210 -6.05 1.89 23.18
N VAL A 211 -5.28 1.27 22.29
CA VAL A 211 -5.67 1.09 20.88
C VAL A 211 -7.03 0.37 20.76
N GLY A 212 -7.28 -0.64 21.60
CA GLY A 212 -8.56 -1.34 21.65
C GLY A 212 -9.71 -0.41 22.05
N ALA A 213 -9.53 0.35 23.13
CA ALA A 213 -10.54 1.29 23.62
C ALA A 213 -10.85 2.40 22.59
N ILE A 214 -9.83 2.93 21.91
CA ILE A 214 -9.99 3.90 20.81
C ILE A 214 -10.85 3.30 19.70
N LYS A 215 -10.48 2.10 19.22
CA LYS A 215 -11.18 1.43 18.13
C LYS A 215 -12.63 1.15 18.49
N GLU A 216 -12.90 0.65 19.67
CA GLU A 216 -14.26 0.39 20.16
C GLU A 216 -15.07 1.68 20.26
N LEU A 217 -14.50 2.74 20.83
CA LEU A 217 -15.14 4.04 20.97
C LEU A 217 -15.54 4.61 19.61
N LEU A 218 -14.60 4.69 18.66
CA LEU A 218 -14.84 5.27 17.34
C LEU A 218 -15.88 4.43 16.54
N ASN A 219 -15.79 3.10 16.61
CA ASN A 219 -16.74 2.22 15.94
C ASN A 219 -18.18 2.40 16.44
N ARG A 220 -18.39 2.73 17.73
CA ARG A 220 -19.74 3.03 18.28
C ARG A 220 -20.36 4.28 17.66
N TYR A 221 -19.54 5.19 17.15
CA TYR A 221 -19.96 6.39 16.45
C TYR A 221 -19.95 6.23 14.92
N GLY A 222 -19.72 5.02 14.41
CA GLY A 222 -19.68 4.76 12.97
C GLY A 222 -18.40 5.26 12.29
N ILE A 223 -17.34 5.53 13.06
CA ILE A 223 -16.04 6.00 12.57
C ILE A 223 -15.04 4.83 12.61
N GLN A 224 -14.44 4.51 11.47
CA GLN A 224 -13.52 3.39 11.35
C GLN A 224 -12.11 3.80 11.76
N TYR A 225 -11.47 2.99 12.60
CA TYR A 225 -10.09 3.19 13.03
C TYR A 225 -9.15 2.19 12.35
N ILE A 226 -8.12 2.71 11.67
CA ILE A 226 -7.13 1.92 10.93
C ILE A 226 -5.73 2.36 11.32
N HIS A 227 -4.80 1.40 11.36
CA HIS A 227 -3.39 1.68 11.56
C HIS A 227 -2.60 1.23 10.32
N VAL A 228 -1.82 2.15 9.75
CA VAL A 228 -0.93 1.89 8.63
C VAL A 228 0.44 2.46 8.97
N GLU A 229 1.43 1.59 9.17
CA GLU A 229 2.78 2.04 9.52
C GLU A 229 3.31 3.04 8.49
N LYS A 230 4.07 4.03 8.97
CA LYS A 230 4.72 5.03 8.14
C LYS A 230 5.72 4.41 7.16
N ILE A 231 5.92 5.09 6.04
CA ILE A 231 7.05 4.88 5.15
C ILE A 231 8.14 5.92 5.51
N ASP A 232 9.40 5.64 5.17
CA ASP A 232 10.48 6.61 5.34
C ASP A 232 10.14 7.95 4.66
N LYS A 233 10.44 9.06 5.35
CA LYS A 233 10.21 10.43 4.85
C LYS A 233 8.75 10.76 4.51
N THR A 234 7.78 10.06 5.10
CA THR A 234 6.36 10.45 5.10
C THR A 234 5.98 11.00 6.47
N PRO A 235 5.95 12.33 6.68
CA PRO A 235 5.69 12.93 7.99
C PRO A 235 4.20 12.91 8.40
N ILE A 236 3.45 11.88 8.03
CA ILE A 236 2.03 11.75 8.34
C ILE A 236 1.87 11.18 9.74
N ASP A 237 1.11 11.86 10.58
CA ASP A 237 0.78 11.37 11.92
C ASP A 237 -0.57 10.67 11.91
N ALA A 238 -1.56 11.31 11.29
CA ALA A 238 -2.90 10.79 11.04
C ALA A 238 -3.48 11.30 9.71
N PHE A 239 -4.54 10.64 9.26
CA PHE A 239 -5.26 10.91 8.02
C PHE A 239 -6.74 10.60 8.21
N SER A 240 -7.63 11.46 7.74
CA SER A 240 -9.06 11.19 7.69
C SER A 240 -9.61 11.19 6.27
N THR A 241 -10.56 10.29 5.99
CA THR A 241 -11.30 10.23 4.73
C THR A 241 -12.70 9.66 4.93
N ILE A 242 -13.62 9.84 3.98
CA ILE A 242 -14.94 9.17 3.98
C ILE A 242 -14.95 8.05 2.94
N VAL A 243 -15.38 6.87 3.36
CA VAL A 243 -15.61 5.70 2.49
C VAL A 243 -16.97 5.10 2.82
N ASN A 244 -17.83 4.94 1.80
CA ASN A 244 -19.18 4.39 1.93
C ASN A 244 -20.00 5.06 3.06
N GLU A 245 -20.00 6.40 3.12
CA GLU A 245 -20.69 7.20 4.15
C GLU A 245 -20.12 7.07 5.58
N HIS A 246 -19.04 6.31 5.78
CA HIS A 246 -18.34 6.21 7.05
C HIS A 246 -17.04 7.01 7.03
N PRO A 247 -16.81 7.88 8.02
CA PRO A 247 -15.49 8.45 8.25
C PRO A 247 -14.50 7.37 8.66
N VAL A 248 -13.28 7.47 8.17
CA VAL A 248 -12.16 6.60 8.47
C VAL A 248 -11.03 7.48 8.99
N ILE A 249 -10.46 7.11 10.13
CA ILE A 249 -9.25 7.71 10.69
C ILE A 249 -8.14 6.67 10.61
N THR A 250 -7.09 6.99 9.86
CA THR A 250 -5.87 6.20 9.75
C THR A 250 -4.75 6.88 10.52
N VAL A 251 -4.03 6.12 11.35
CA VAL A 251 -2.88 6.61 12.11
C VAL A 251 -1.60 5.84 11.78
N THR A 252 -0.43 6.47 11.99
CA THR A 252 0.89 5.87 11.67
C THR A 252 1.74 5.46 12.87
N TYR A 253 1.34 5.88 14.08
CA TYR A 253 2.11 5.70 15.32
C TYR A 253 3.55 6.24 15.26
N ARG A 254 3.81 7.27 14.46
CA ARG A 254 5.15 7.79 14.17
C ARG A 254 6.06 7.98 15.39
N TYR A 255 5.48 8.42 16.52
CA TYR A 255 6.19 8.75 17.77
C TYR A 255 6.03 7.72 18.90
N ASN A 256 5.22 6.67 18.72
CA ASN A 256 4.86 5.69 19.76
C ASN A 256 4.48 6.34 21.11
N ASP A 257 3.57 7.32 21.04
CA ASP A 257 3.16 8.19 22.15
C ASP A 257 1.63 8.27 22.18
N MET A 258 1.02 7.84 23.29
CA MET A 258 -0.43 7.71 23.42
C MET A 258 -1.15 9.08 23.53
N ASP A 259 -0.55 10.03 24.25
CA ASP A 259 -1.06 11.40 24.37
C ASP A 259 -1.04 12.12 23.01
N LYS A 260 0.04 11.94 22.22
CA LYS A 260 0.12 12.45 20.84
C LYS A 260 -0.91 11.77 19.94
N LEU A 261 -1.07 10.45 20.04
CA LEU A 261 -2.11 9.73 19.30
C LEU A 261 -3.51 10.27 19.63
N ALA A 262 -3.81 10.53 20.90
CA ALA A 262 -5.09 11.11 21.32
C ALA A 262 -5.30 12.49 20.68
N PHE A 263 -4.27 13.33 20.70
CA PHE A 263 -4.31 14.65 20.05
C PHE A 263 -4.56 14.53 18.54
N ASP A 264 -3.87 13.63 17.86
CA ASP A 264 -3.99 13.43 16.40
C ASP A 264 -5.39 12.94 16.02
N ILE A 265 -5.97 12.00 16.78
CA ILE A 265 -7.34 11.55 16.53
C ILE A 265 -8.35 12.68 16.79
N LEU A 266 -8.17 13.49 17.84
CA LEU A 266 -9.05 14.64 18.09
C LEU A 266 -8.97 15.69 16.98
N HIS A 267 -7.77 15.90 16.43
CA HIS A 267 -7.55 16.75 15.28
C HIS A 267 -8.34 16.23 14.06
N GLU A 268 -8.22 14.94 13.73
CA GLU A 268 -8.98 14.33 12.62
C GLU A 268 -10.50 14.35 12.85
N LEU A 269 -10.95 14.16 14.09
CA LEU A 269 -12.38 14.29 14.44
C LEU A 269 -12.90 15.71 14.21
N CYS A 270 -12.08 16.74 14.40
CA CYS A 270 -12.45 18.11 14.04
C CYS A 270 -12.65 18.26 12.53
N HIS A 271 -11.76 17.68 11.71
CA HIS A 271 -11.94 17.69 10.27
C HIS A 271 -13.26 17.04 9.90
N ILE A 272 -13.52 15.82 10.39
CA ILE A 272 -14.76 15.08 10.13
C ILE A 272 -16.01 15.88 10.55
N ASP A 273 -15.97 16.56 11.69
CA ASP A 273 -17.10 17.34 12.22
C ASP A 273 -17.34 18.66 11.46
N ARG A 274 -16.29 19.36 11.02
CA ARG A 274 -16.38 20.77 10.58
C ARG A 274 -15.93 21.06 9.17
N HIS A 275 -15.07 20.23 8.60
CA HIS A 275 -14.35 20.53 7.36
C HIS A 275 -14.74 19.62 6.20
N PHE A 276 -15.36 18.46 6.47
CA PHE A 276 -15.90 17.61 5.41
C PHE A 276 -17.16 18.25 4.80
N GLY A 277 -17.24 18.23 3.47
CA GLY A 277 -18.35 18.83 2.72
C GLY A 277 -18.48 18.19 1.34
N SER A 278 -19.39 18.68 0.49
CA SER A 278 -19.68 18.10 -0.84
C SER A 278 -18.43 17.98 -1.73
N ASP A 279 -17.46 18.88 -1.56
CA ASP A 279 -16.31 19.02 -2.46
C ASP A 279 -15.00 18.49 -1.84
N GLN A 280 -14.97 18.15 -0.55
CA GLN A 280 -13.77 17.70 0.17
C GLN A 280 -14.05 16.50 1.07
N THR A 281 -13.41 15.38 0.76
CA THR A 281 -13.66 14.07 1.37
C THR A 281 -12.43 13.44 2.04
N ALA A 282 -11.31 14.18 2.14
CA ALA A 282 -10.07 13.69 2.77
C ALA A 282 -9.18 14.83 3.32
N PHE A 283 -8.53 14.60 4.46
CA PHE A 283 -7.56 15.49 5.12
C PHE A 283 -6.36 14.71 5.66
N ILE A 284 -5.15 15.27 5.56
CA ILE A 284 -3.89 14.64 6.00
C ILE A 284 -3.25 15.52 7.08
N SER A 285 -3.14 15.03 8.32
CA SER A 285 -2.45 15.74 9.38
C SER A 285 -0.93 15.50 9.33
N ILE A 286 -0.17 16.60 9.18
CA ILE A 286 1.30 16.61 9.13
C ILE A 286 1.83 17.63 10.14
N ASP A 287 2.63 17.14 11.10
CA ASP A 287 3.29 17.96 12.12
C ASP A 287 4.18 19.06 11.49
N GLY A 288 3.88 20.32 11.83
CA GLY A 288 4.66 21.49 11.48
C GLY A 288 4.51 22.04 10.05
N LEU A 289 3.62 21.47 9.21
CA LEU A 289 3.57 21.81 7.77
C LEU A 289 2.43 22.74 7.35
N TYR A 290 1.36 22.86 8.14
CA TYR A 290 0.15 23.62 7.78
C TYR A 290 -0.19 24.78 8.70
N SER A 291 0.78 25.37 9.38
CA SER A 291 0.52 26.45 10.35
C SER A 291 -0.28 27.63 9.78
N ASN A 292 -0.31 27.80 8.46
CA ASN A 292 -1.02 28.90 7.79
C ASN A 292 -2.44 28.57 7.29
N ASP A 293 -2.87 27.30 7.18
CA ASP A 293 -4.25 26.96 6.78
C ASP A 293 -5.21 27.20 7.96
N PRO A 294 -6.29 28.02 7.80
CA PRO A 294 -7.26 28.24 8.86
C PRO A 294 -7.88 26.96 9.44
N ARG A 295 -8.12 25.95 8.60
CA ARG A 295 -8.76 24.67 9.01
C ARG A 295 -7.83 23.86 9.91
N GLU A 296 -6.55 23.85 9.61
CA GLU A 296 -5.52 23.15 10.38
C GLU A 296 -5.28 23.86 11.74
N ARG A 297 -5.36 25.19 11.76
CA ARG A 297 -5.36 25.93 13.03
C ARG A 297 -6.60 25.62 13.86
N GLU A 298 -7.78 25.55 13.22
CA GLU A 298 -9.02 25.19 13.89
C GLU A 298 -9.00 23.78 14.47
N ALA A 299 -8.49 22.80 13.72
CA ALA A 299 -8.37 21.42 14.18
C ALA A 299 -7.38 21.26 15.34
N ASN A 300 -6.24 21.93 15.28
CA ASN A 300 -5.28 21.98 16.39
C ASN A 300 -5.89 22.62 17.65
N GLU A 301 -6.63 23.72 17.46
CA GLU A 301 -7.30 24.42 18.55
C GLU A 301 -8.41 23.55 19.17
N PHE A 302 -9.19 22.87 18.34
CA PHE A 302 -10.22 21.93 18.79
C PHE A 302 -9.62 20.81 19.64
N ALA A 303 -8.56 20.15 19.17
CA ALA A 303 -7.90 19.07 19.91
C ALA A 303 -7.33 19.58 21.25
N ARG A 304 -6.71 20.76 21.23
CA ARG A 304 -6.17 21.43 22.43
C ARG A 304 -7.25 21.69 23.48
N GLN A 305 -8.38 22.26 23.06
CA GLN A 305 -9.52 22.57 23.95
C GLN A 305 -10.22 21.31 24.46
N MET A 306 -10.34 20.26 23.64
CA MET A 306 -10.96 18.99 24.04
C MET A 306 -10.16 18.28 25.13
N LEU A 307 -8.83 18.28 25.03
CA LEU A 307 -7.97 17.70 26.07
C LEU A 307 -7.93 18.56 27.33
N ILE A 308 -7.70 19.87 27.18
CA ILE A 308 -7.61 20.80 28.30
C ILE A 308 -8.27 22.13 27.90
N PRO A 309 -9.47 22.44 28.40
CA PRO A 309 -10.10 23.73 28.12
C PRO A 309 -9.23 24.89 28.60
N ASP A 310 -9.16 25.98 27.82
CA ASP A 310 -8.29 27.13 28.15
C ASP A 310 -8.56 27.74 29.51
N LYS A 311 -9.83 27.78 29.92
CA LYS A 311 -10.21 28.25 31.26
C LYS A 311 -9.50 27.43 32.35
N VAL A 312 -9.55 26.10 32.23
CA VAL A 312 -8.91 25.18 33.17
C VAL A 312 -7.39 25.30 33.11
N TRP A 313 -6.83 25.43 31.91
CA TRP A 313 -5.39 25.64 31.72
C TRP A 313 -4.89 26.93 32.40
N ASN A 314 -5.60 28.04 32.19
CA ASN A 314 -5.23 29.34 32.76
C ASN A 314 -5.32 29.31 34.30
N GLU A 315 -6.36 28.67 34.85
CA GLU A 315 -6.48 28.43 36.29
C GLU A 315 -5.31 27.59 36.82
N MET A 316 -4.87 26.55 36.10
CA MET A 316 -3.71 25.74 36.48
C MET A 316 -2.41 26.55 36.46
N MET A 317 -2.21 27.40 35.45
CA MET A 317 -1.00 28.21 35.33
C MET A 317 -0.94 29.33 36.38
N SER A 318 -2.09 29.78 36.91
CA SER A 318 -2.13 30.79 37.98
C SER A 318 -1.63 30.32 39.35
N VAL A 319 -1.48 29.00 39.57
CA VAL A 319 -0.99 28.43 40.84
C VAL A 319 0.47 28.86 41.13
N GLY A 320 1.22 29.24 40.08
CA GLY A 320 2.58 29.76 40.18
C GLY A 320 3.62 28.71 40.61
N CYS A 321 4.87 28.89 40.20
CA CYS A 321 5.99 28.08 40.69
C CYS A 321 7.12 29.01 41.12
N ASN A 322 7.51 28.95 42.39
CA ASN A 322 8.60 29.78 42.95
C ASN A 322 10.00 29.26 42.56
N SER A 323 10.11 28.44 41.51
CA SER A 323 11.37 27.86 41.05
C SER A 323 11.47 27.87 39.53
N LEU A 324 12.63 28.31 39.03
CA LEU A 324 13.01 28.23 37.62
C LEU A 324 13.49 26.83 37.20
N SER A 325 13.53 25.86 38.14
CA SER A 325 13.92 24.49 37.82
C SER A 325 12.87 23.84 36.94
N PRO A 326 13.21 23.40 35.71
CA PRO A 326 12.22 22.89 34.78
C PRO A 326 11.55 21.59 35.26
N TYR A 327 12.26 20.78 36.05
CA TYR A 327 11.69 19.61 36.72
C TYR A 327 10.62 19.99 37.75
N LYS A 328 10.89 21.02 38.56
CA LYS A 328 9.93 21.51 39.57
C LYS A 328 8.71 22.12 38.89
N ILE A 329 8.89 22.87 37.81
CA ILE A 329 7.79 23.42 37.00
C ILE A 329 6.90 22.29 36.47
N ALA A 330 7.49 21.28 35.81
CA ALA A 330 6.73 20.14 35.28
C ALA A 330 5.97 19.38 36.39
N LYS A 331 6.58 19.20 37.56
CA LYS A 331 5.95 18.58 38.72
C LYS A 331 4.76 19.39 39.25
N THR A 332 4.89 20.71 39.37
CA THR A 332 3.79 21.59 39.79
C THR A 332 2.62 21.51 38.82
N ILE A 333 2.89 21.55 37.51
CA ILE A 333 1.88 21.43 36.46
C ILE A 333 1.17 20.07 36.54
N ALA A 334 1.92 18.99 36.67
CA ALA A 334 1.39 17.64 36.82
C ALA A 334 0.47 17.48 38.05
N GLN A 335 0.85 18.06 39.19
CA GLN A 335 0.02 18.03 40.40
C GLN A 335 -1.26 18.86 40.23
N ALA A 336 -1.15 20.05 39.63
CA ALA A 336 -2.30 20.90 39.32
C ALA A 336 -3.27 20.21 38.35
N ALA A 337 -2.76 19.47 37.37
CA ALA A 337 -3.53 18.67 36.42
C ALA A 337 -4.29 17.54 37.12
N GLY A 338 -3.59 16.72 37.89
CA GLY A 338 -4.18 15.57 38.58
C GLY A 338 -5.31 15.96 39.54
N SER A 339 -5.18 17.08 40.25
CA SER A 339 -6.24 17.61 41.13
C SER A 339 -7.52 18.04 40.40
N ARG A 340 -7.46 18.20 39.08
CA ARG A 340 -8.56 18.62 38.20
C ARG A 340 -9.02 17.51 37.25
N GLY A 341 -8.55 16.27 37.45
CA GLY A 341 -8.89 15.14 36.60
C GLY A 341 -8.26 15.18 35.21
N ILE A 342 -7.21 15.97 35.01
CA ILE A 342 -6.44 16.03 33.76
C ILE A 342 -5.21 15.14 33.89
N SER A 343 -4.89 14.41 32.81
CA SER A 343 -3.69 13.57 32.79
C SER A 343 -2.42 14.44 32.98
N PRO A 344 -1.55 14.11 33.94
CA PRO A 344 -0.29 14.82 34.14
C PRO A 344 0.61 14.84 32.90
N SER A 345 0.64 13.77 32.10
CA SER A 345 1.48 13.70 30.90
C SER A 345 0.96 14.60 29.79
N ILE A 346 -0.36 14.65 29.57
CA ILE A 346 -1.02 15.55 28.61
C ILE A 346 -0.79 17.02 28.98
N ALA A 347 -0.96 17.38 30.25
CA ALA A 347 -0.72 18.75 30.72
C ALA A 347 0.74 19.18 30.53
N VAL A 348 1.69 18.30 30.85
CA VAL A 348 3.11 18.56 30.64
C VAL A 348 3.45 18.61 29.15
N ALA A 349 2.83 17.78 28.29
CA ALA A 349 3.01 17.83 26.85
C ALA A 349 2.55 19.17 26.24
N ARG A 350 1.37 19.66 26.65
CA ARG A 350 0.88 20.99 26.26
C ARG A 350 1.84 22.09 26.68
N TYR A 351 2.34 22.05 27.92
CA TYR A 351 3.32 23.03 28.39
C TYR A 351 4.58 23.04 27.50
N LYS A 352 5.16 21.86 27.19
CA LYS A 352 6.34 21.75 26.32
C LYS A 352 6.10 22.37 24.96
N HIS A 353 4.92 22.13 24.38
CA HIS A 353 4.53 22.68 23.08
C HIS A 353 4.41 24.22 23.14
N ASP A 354 3.63 24.75 24.09
CA ASP A 354 3.38 26.19 24.25
C ASP A 354 4.68 26.98 24.50
N THR A 355 5.62 26.42 25.26
CA THR A 355 6.91 27.07 25.56
C THR A 355 8.04 26.67 24.61
N LYS A 356 7.78 25.83 23.60
CA LYS A 356 8.79 25.25 22.69
C LYS A 356 9.96 24.56 23.44
N TRP A 357 9.66 23.94 24.58
CA TRP A 357 10.65 23.35 25.47
C TRP A 357 10.57 21.82 25.47
N TYR A 358 11.29 21.19 24.54
CA TYR A 358 11.22 19.74 24.32
C TYR A 358 12.29 18.93 25.08
N ASN A 359 13.24 19.58 25.77
CA ASN A 359 14.43 18.94 26.37
C ASN A 359 14.19 18.22 27.71
N THR A 360 12.93 18.02 28.14
CA THR A 360 12.62 17.36 29.42
C THR A 360 12.06 15.96 29.27
N SER A 361 12.64 15.03 30.03
CA SER A 361 12.21 13.64 30.13
C SER A 361 11.12 13.39 31.17
N SER A 362 10.64 14.43 31.87
CA SER A 362 9.63 14.28 32.94
C SER A 362 8.23 14.06 32.37
N TYR A 363 7.43 13.24 33.07
CA TYR A 363 6.04 12.88 32.73
C TYR A 363 5.90 12.44 31.27
N ARG A 364 6.57 11.34 30.92
CA ARG A 364 6.44 10.75 29.59
C ARG A 364 5.05 10.18 29.39
N SER A 365 4.51 10.42 28.21
CA SER A 365 3.30 9.79 27.71
C SER A 365 3.45 8.26 27.73
N PRO A 366 2.35 7.51 28.00
CA PRO A 366 2.32 6.06 27.81
C PRO A 366 2.69 5.69 26.36
N LYS A 367 3.37 4.55 26.20
CA LYS A 367 3.61 3.98 24.87
C LYS A 367 2.33 3.35 24.31
N ILE A 368 2.27 3.24 22.99
CA ILE A 368 1.17 2.58 22.27
C ILE A 368 1.31 1.05 22.35
N PHE A 369 2.55 0.56 22.37
CA PHE A 369 2.93 -0.86 22.47
C PHE A 369 3.83 -1.13 23.67
#